data_AF-A0A7I8W8R1-F1
#
_entry.id   AF-A0A7I8W8R1-F1
#
_cell.length_a   1.000
_cell.length_b   1.000
_cell.length_c   1.000
_cell.angle_alpha   90.00
_cell.angle_beta   90.00
_cell.angle_gamma   90.00
#
_symmetry.space_group_name_H-M   'P 1'
#
loop_
_entity.id
_entity.type
_entity.pdbx_description
1 polymer ?
#
loop_
_entity_poly.entity_id
_entity_poly.type
_entity_poly.pdbx_seq_one_letter_code
_entity_poly.pdbx_strand_id
1 'polypeptide(L)'
;MTSGERGESVTSVEKSQPEVGRKLTPYEKVTKDLSNDPNAMKEITLGKRIGFYKIRSELGSGNFSQVKMGVHTLTKGNSHLNNSQS
;
A
#
# COMPACT_ATOMS: atom_id res chain seq x y z
N MET A 1 -3.11 -29.44 43.81
CA MET A 1 -2.24 -29.68 42.64
C MET A 1 -2.99 -29.20 41.40
N THR A 2 -2.43 -28.16 40.76
CA THR A 2 -2.69 -27.58 39.42
C THR A 2 -4.14 -27.19 39.09
N SER A 3 -4.59 -25.94 39.31
CA SER A 3 -4.45 -24.78 38.39
C SER A 3 -4.46 -25.15 36.90
N GLY A 4 -5.57 -24.89 36.22
CA GLY A 4 -5.69 -24.88 34.75
C GLY A 4 -6.18 -23.51 34.31
N GLU A 5 -5.31 -22.78 33.63
CA GLU A 5 -5.36 -21.34 33.42
C GLU A 5 -6.31 -20.93 32.29
N ARG A 6 -6.97 -19.78 32.48
CA ARG A 6 -7.73 -19.06 31.46
C ARG A 6 -6.80 -18.60 30.33
N GLY A 7 -6.98 -19.14 29.14
CA GLY A 7 -6.32 -18.66 27.93
C GLY A 7 -7.04 -17.44 27.35
N GLU A 8 -6.76 -16.25 27.86
CA GLU A 8 -6.99 -14.99 27.12
C GLU A 8 -5.79 -14.76 26.20
N SER A 9 -5.85 -15.27 24.96
CA SER A 9 -4.88 -14.89 23.93
C SER A 9 -5.34 -13.58 23.30
N VAL A 10 -4.91 -12.50 23.95
CA VAL A 10 -4.97 -11.13 23.48
C VAL A 10 -4.30 -11.09 22.09
N THR A 11 -5.08 -10.87 21.04
CA THR A 11 -4.52 -10.52 19.74
C THR A 11 -4.02 -9.09 19.85
N SER A 12 -2.71 -8.95 20.13
CA SER A 12 -2.00 -7.68 20.10
C SER A 12 -2.13 -7.06 18.72
N VAL A 13 -3.12 -6.19 18.55
CA VAL A 13 -3.15 -5.22 17.47
C VAL A 13 -2.00 -4.27 17.74
N GLU A 14 -0.87 -4.53 17.08
CA GLU A 14 0.33 -3.70 17.12
C GLU A 14 -0.03 -2.31 16.57
N LYS A 15 -0.40 -1.42 17.49
CA LYS A 15 -0.71 -0.02 17.22
C LYS A 15 0.63 0.67 16.97
N SER A 16 1.01 0.77 15.69
CA SER A 16 2.21 1.47 15.24
C SER A 16 2.24 2.90 15.80
N GLN A 17 3.16 3.14 16.73
CA GLN A 17 3.42 4.45 17.34
C GLN A 17 3.88 5.46 16.27
N PRO A 18 3.60 6.77 16.44
CA PRO A 18 4.15 7.79 15.56
C PRO A 18 5.61 8.04 15.95
N GLU A 19 6.53 7.31 15.33
CA GLU A 19 7.97 7.52 15.47
C GLU A 19 8.37 8.87 14.82
N VAL A 20 8.33 9.94 15.62
CA VAL A 20 8.79 11.28 15.23
C VAL A 20 10.31 11.25 15.08
N GLY A 21 10.80 11.05 13.86
CA GLY A 21 12.21 11.23 13.51
C GLY A 21 12.83 10.18 12.58
N ARG A 22 12.18 9.03 12.36
CA ARG A 22 12.73 7.99 11.46
C ARG A 22 12.49 8.35 10.00
N LYS A 23 13.57 8.59 9.24
CA LYS A 23 13.51 8.70 7.77
C LYS A 23 13.10 7.35 7.20
N LEU A 24 11.87 7.26 6.72
CA LEU A 24 11.36 6.06 6.04
C LEU A 24 12.11 5.81 4.73
N THR A 25 12.48 4.56 4.49
CA THR A 25 12.96 4.08 3.20
C THR A 25 11.89 4.26 2.12
N PRO A 26 12.26 4.32 0.83
CA PRO A 26 11.28 4.41 -0.25
C PRO A 26 10.22 3.31 -0.21
N TYR A 27 10.62 2.08 0.16
CA TYR A 27 9.70 0.95 0.33
C TYR A 27 8.72 1.15 1.49
N GLU A 28 9.21 1.57 2.66
CA GLU A 28 8.36 1.85 3.82
C GLU A 28 7.36 2.97 3.52
N LYS A 29 7.78 4.01 2.78
CA LYS A 29 6.89 5.09 2.36
C LYS A 29 5.74 4.57 1.48
N VAL A 30 6.05 3.87 0.38
CA VAL A 30 5.00 3.39 -0.53
C VAL A 30 4.10 2.33 0.12
N THR A 31 4.63 1.56 1.06
CA THR A 31 3.84 0.60 1.85
C THR A 31 2.89 1.33 2.79
N LYS A 32 3.39 2.36 3.50
CA LYS A 32 2.56 3.20 4.36
C LYS A 32 1.47 3.91 3.56
N ASP A 33 1.79 4.46 2.39
CA ASP A 33 0.82 5.10 1.50
C ASP A 33 -0.24 4.10 1.03
N LEU A 34 0.17 2.89 0.63
CA LEU A 34 -0.76 1.85 0.20
C LEU A 34 -1.77 1.46 1.29
N SER A 35 -1.33 1.40 2.54
CA SER A 35 -2.18 1.00 3.67
C SER A 35 -3.02 2.14 4.25
N ASN A 36 -2.57 3.40 4.14
CA ASN A 36 -3.16 4.53 4.87
C ASN A 36 -3.74 5.64 3.97
N ASP A 37 -3.42 5.67 2.67
CA ASP A 37 -3.97 6.69 1.75
C ASP A 37 -5.36 6.27 1.26
N PRO A 38 -6.42 7.06 1.56
CA PRO A 38 -7.76 6.79 1.05
C PRO A 38 -7.84 6.76 -0.48
N ASN A 39 -6.95 7.49 -1.18
CA ASN A 39 -6.90 7.46 -2.64
C ASN A 39 -6.37 6.12 -3.16
N ALA A 40 -5.35 5.54 -2.49
CA ALA A 40 -4.86 4.21 -2.83
C ALA A 40 -5.96 3.16 -2.67
N MET A 41 -6.74 3.24 -1.58
CA MET A 41 -7.88 2.35 -1.36
C MET A 41 -8.96 2.50 -2.44
N LYS A 42 -9.33 3.74 -2.79
CA LYS A 42 -10.25 4.00 -3.91
C LYS A 42 -9.73 3.43 -5.24
N GLU A 43 -8.45 3.62 -5.55
CA GLU A 43 -7.82 3.08 -6.76
C GLU A 43 -7.88 1.54 -6.78
N ILE A 44 -7.68 0.87 -5.65
CA ILE A 44 -7.78 -0.59 -5.53
C ILE A 44 -9.22 -1.05 -5.76
N THR A 45 -10.20 -0.45 -5.09
CA THR A 45 -11.62 -0.79 -5.26
C THR A 45 -12.09 -0.61 -6.69
N LEU A 46 -11.57 0.40 -7.39
CA LEU A 46 -11.89 0.65 -8.81
C LEU A 46 -11.07 -0.20 -9.79
N GLY A 47 -10.20 -1.10 -9.32
CA GLY A 47 -9.32 -1.92 -10.17
C GLY A 47 -8.22 -1.12 -10.90
N LYS A 48 -7.98 0.14 -10.48
CA LYS A 48 -6.95 1.03 -11.04
C LYS A 48 -5.58 0.81 -10.40
N ARG A 49 -5.48 -0.01 -9.36
CA ARG A 49 -4.24 -0.32 -8.66
C ARG A 49 -4.22 -1.75 -8.18
N ILE A 50 -3.06 -2.39 -8.31
CA ILE A 50 -2.77 -3.74 -7.80
C ILE A 50 -1.41 -3.69 -7.09
N GLY A 51 -1.42 -3.77 -5.76
CA GLY A 51 -0.23 -3.58 -4.94
C GLY A 51 0.48 -2.26 -5.27
N PHE A 52 1.78 -2.35 -5.61
CA PHE A 52 2.57 -1.18 -6.00
C PHE A 52 2.39 -0.74 -7.46
N TYR A 53 1.61 -1.47 -8.26
CA TYR A 53 1.33 -1.08 -9.64
C TYR A 53 0.09 -0.20 -9.73
N LYS A 54 0.25 0.98 -10.33
CA LYS A 54 -0.90 1.76 -10.83
C LYS A 54 -1.21 1.35 -12.26
N ILE A 55 -2.42 0.88 -12.49
CA ILE A 55 -2.91 0.49 -13.81
C ILE A 55 -3.21 1.77 -14.63
N ARG A 56 -2.93 1.70 -15.92
CA ARG A 56 -3.10 2.78 -16.91
C ARG A 56 -3.96 2.27 -18.07
N SER A 57 -3.72 2.77 -19.26
CA SER A 57 -4.44 2.39 -20.47
C SER A 57 -4.37 0.88 -20.75
N GLU A 58 -5.43 0.39 -21.38
CA GLU A 58 -5.43 -0.93 -22.01
C GLU A 58 -4.54 -0.88 -23.25
N LEU A 59 -3.66 -1.87 -23.36
CA LEU A 59 -2.78 -2.06 -24.52
C LEU A 59 -3.43 -3.02 -25.54
N GLY A 60 -4.29 -3.92 -25.06
CA GLY A 60 -5.08 -4.78 -25.91
C GLY A 60 -5.94 -5.74 -25.12
N SER A 61 -6.91 -6.35 -25.79
CA SER A 61 -7.77 -7.39 -25.25
C SER A 61 -7.89 -8.54 -26.25
N GLY A 62 -7.95 -9.76 -25.72
CA GLY A 62 -8.20 -10.98 -26.48
C GLY A 62 -9.27 -11.81 -25.80
N ASN A 63 -9.56 -12.99 -26.36
CA ASN A 63 -10.65 -13.84 -25.90
C ASN A 63 -10.57 -14.24 -24.41
N PHE A 64 -9.38 -14.26 -23.83
CA PHE A 64 -9.13 -14.76 -22.48
C PHE A 64 -8.45 -13.76 -21.54
N SER A 65 -8.01 -12.60 -22.03
CA SER A 65 -7.28 -11.65 -21.18
C SER A 65 -7.33 -10.22 -21.71
N GLN A 66 -7.08 -9.29 -20.78
CA GLN A 66 -6.80 -7.89 -21.07
C GLN A 66 -5.36 -7.60 -20.68
N VAL A 67 -4.62 -6.93 -21.56
CA VAL A 67 -3.26 -6.46 -21.30
C VAL A 67 -3.32 -4.97 -21.01
N LYS A 68 -2.87 -4.57 -19.82
CA LYS A 68 -2.87 -3.16 -19.38
C LYS A 68 -1.47 -2.72 -19.01
N MET A 69 -1.19 -1.45 -19.24
CA MET A 69 0.07 -0.85 -18.80
C MET A 69 0.02 -0.64 -17.28
N GLY A 70 1.00 -1.17 -16.56
CA GLY A 70 1.18 -0.97 -15.12
C GLY A 70 2.44 -0.16 -14.85
N VAL A 71 2.35 0.82 -13.95
CA VAL A 71 3.50 1.62 -13.51
C VAL A 71 3.81 1.27 -12.07
N HIS A 72 5.03 0.78 -11.82
CA HIS A 72 5.46 0.39 -10.49
C HIS A 72 5.87 1.61 -9.65
N THR A 73 5.16 1.85 -8.56
CA THR A 73 5.28 3.09 -7.77
C THR A 73 6.67 3.22 -7.13
N LEU A 74 7.27 2.13 -6.66
CA LEU A 74 8.57 2.15 -6.00
C LEU A 74 9.72 2.50 -6.96
N THR A 75 9.67 1.97 -8.19
CA THR A 75 10.79 2.08 -9.14
C THR A 75 10.62 3.21 -10.16
N LYS A 76 9.40 3.72 -10.37
CA LYS A 76 9.19 4.93 -11.19
C LYS A 76 9.88 6.18 -10.60
N GLY A 77 10.29 6.11 -9.33
CA GLY A 77 10.94 7.20 -8.63
C GLY A 77 9.97 8.35 -8.31
N ASN A 78 10.29 9.12 -7.28
CA ASN A 78 9.52 10.21 -6.68
C ASN A 78 9.24 11.42 -7.60
N SER A 79 9.00 11.23 -8.90
CA SER A 79 8.81 12.28 -9.90
C SER A 79 7.51 13.10 -9.74
N HIS A 80 6.70 12.84 -8.70
CA HIS A 80 5.48 13.62 -8.39
C HIS A 80 5.43 14.19 -6.97
N LEU A 81 6.48 14.04 -6.15
CA LEU A 81 6.55 14.70 -4.85
C LEU A 81 7.44 15.92 -5.00
N ASN A 82 6.89 17.03 -5.51
CA ASN A 82 7.36 18.42 -5.34
C ASN A 82 6.44 19.37 -6.14
N ASN A 83 5.20 19.59 -5.71
CA ASN A 83 4.51 20.84 -6.02
C ASN A 83 3.38 21.14 -5.03
N SER A 84 3.73 21.74 -3.88
CA SER A 84 2.86 22.65 -3.10
C SER A 84 3.48 22.97 -1.72
N GLN A 85 4.61 23.68 -1.71
CA GLN A 85 5.06 24.52 -0.58
C GLN A 85 5.87 25.70 -1.16
N SER A 86 5.16 26.70 -1.67
CA SER A 86 5.50 28.14 -1.62
C SER A 86 4.25 28.92 -1.98
#